data_AF-A0A7K2X6B5-F1
#
_entry.id   AF-A0A7K2X6B5-F1
#
_cell.length_a   1.000
_cell.length_b   1.000
_cell.length_c   1.000
_cell.angle_alpha   90.00
_cell.angle_beta   90.00
_cell.angle_gamma   90.00
#
_symmetry.space_group_name_H-M   'P 1'
#
loop_
_entity.id
_entity.type
_entity.pdbx_description
1 polymer ?
#
loop_
_entity_poly.entity_id
_entity_poly.type
_entity_poly.pdbx_seq_one_letter_code
_entity_poly.pdbx_strand_id
1 'polypeptide(L)'
;MVSLPGEDSATTYHLRPPGGGPAWTAPADGTTLRPVPAQATHVTLLPGRDAVYDRRTRQGSVPVEIHFEDGSTHEGALVLTSAELERLYAQTSRLLNEHENALGETS
;
A
#
# COMPACT_ATOMS: atom_id res chain seq x y z
N MET A 1 22.06 15.20 1.64
CA MET A 1 21.69 16.63 1.69
C MET A 1 21.51 17.08 0.24
N VAL A 2 20.28 17.32 -0.19
CA VAL A 2 19.99 17.79 -1.55
C VAL A 2 19.91 19.31 -1.47
N SER A 3 20.85 20.01 -2.09
CA SER A 3 20.81 21.46 -2.17
C SER A 3 19.85 21.87 -3.28
N LEU A 4 18.80 22.58 -2.92
CA LEU A 4 17.87 23.20 -3.87
C LEU A 4 18.51 24.48 -4.45
N PRO A 5 18.32 24.77 -5.74
CA PRO A 5 18.86 25.99 -6.33
C PRO A 5 18.15 27.22 -5.76
N GLY A 6 18.92 28.17 -5.20
CA GLY A 6 18.42 29.45 -4.72
C GLY A 6 18.85 29.80 -3.29
N GLU A 7 20.14 29.71 -2.97
CA GLU A 7 20.65 30.08 -1.63
C GLU A 7 20.40 31.56 -1.28
N ASP A 8 20.02 32.41 -2.25
CA ASP A 8 19.63 33.82 -2.03
C ASP A 8 18.45 34.28 -2.91
N SER A 9 17.59 33.39 -3.40
CA SER A 9 16.52 33.78 -4.34
C SER A 9 15.18 33.09 -4.10
N ALA A 10 14.24 33.91 -3.60
CA ALA A 10 12.79 33.71 -3.49
C ALA A 10 12.31 32.49 -2.68
N THR A 11 11.78 32.76 -1.48
CA THR A 11 10.99 31.85 -0.61
C THR A 11 9.67 31.38 -1.26
N THR A 12 9.52 31.47 -2.58
CA THR A 12 8.27 31.22 -3.30
C THR A 12 8.57 30.72 -4.70
N TYR A 13 8.09 29.51 -5.02
CA TYR A 13 8.10 28.96 -6.38
C TYR A 13 7.09 29.71 -7.25
N HIS A 14 7.49 30.15 -8.43
CA HIS A 14 6.61 30.73 -9.44
C HIS A 14 6.60 29.82 -10.67
N LEU A 15 5.44 29.22 -10.99
CA LEU A 15 5.26 28.44 -12.22
C LEU A 15 4.31 29.18 -13.15
N ARG A 16 4.70 29.30 -14.42
CA ARG A 16 3.82 29.78 -15.50
C ARG A 16 3.52 28.60 -16.44
N PRO A 17 2.26 28.19 -16.58
CA PRO A 17 1.91 27.13 -17.53
C PRO A 17 2.30 27.55 -18.96
N PRO A 18 2.91 26.66 -19.76
CA PRO A 18 3.08 26.92 -21.19
C PRO A 18 1.69 27.14 -21.81
N GLY A 19 1.50 28.29 -22.48
CA GLY A 19 0.19 28.71 -23.00
C GLY A 19 -0.49 29.88 -22.26
N GLY A 20 0.15 30.47 -21.24
CA GLY A 20 -0.30 31.76 -20.68
C GLY A 20 -1.41 31.67 -19.63
N GLY A 21 -1.55 30.53 -18.96
CA GLY A 21 -2.47 30.36 -17.83
C GLY A 21 -2.08 31.19 -16.60
N PRO A 22 -2.94 31.21 -15.56
CA PRO A 22 -2.67 31.95 -14.33
C PRO A 22 -1.34 31.50 -13.73
N ALA A 23 -0.53 32.47 -13.29
CA ALA A 23 0.72 32.20 -12.61
C ALA A 23 0.42 31.49 -11.28
N TRP A 24 1.10 30.37 -11.06
CA TRP A 24 0.99 29.61 -9.82
C TRP A 24 2.13 29.99 -8.88
N THR A 25 1.80 30.19 -7.60
CA THR A 25 2.75 30.54 -6.55
C THR A 25 2.59 29.62 -5.36
N ALA A 26 3.69 29.08 -4.84
CA ALA A 26 3.70 28.35 -3.57
C ALA A 26 4.94 28.70 -2.75
N PRO A 27 4.84 28.74 -1.41
CA PRO A 27 6.01 28.85 -0.56
C PRO A 27 7.04 27.78 -0.88
N ALA A 28 8.33 28.15 -0.86
CA ALA A 28 9.44 27.23 -1.09
C ALA A 28 9.81 26.41 0.17
N ASP A 29 8.86 26.24 1.08
CA ASP A 29 9.00 25.52 2.36
C ASP A 29 8.44 24.09 2.29
N GLY A 30 7.94 23.66 1.12
CA GLY A 30 7.42 22.32 0.90
C GLY A 30 6.05 22.05 1.53
N THR A 31 5.42 23.04 2.19
CA THR A 31 4.09 22.88 2.83
C THR A 31 2.97 22.57 1.83
N THR A 32 3.17 22.92 0.56
CA THR A 32 2.22 22.64 -0.53
C THR A 32 2.48 21.30 -1.22
N LEU A 33 3.54 20.57 -0.85
CA LEU A 33 3.82 19.25 -1.41
C LEU A 33 2.96 18.21 -0.70
N ARG A 34 2.35 17.30 -1.46
CA ARG A 34 1.78 16.09 -0.87
C ARG A 34 2.94 15.19 -0.44
N PRO A 35 2.91 14.61 0.78
CA PRO A 35 3.87 13.59 1.16
C PRO A 35 3.88 12.48 0.11
N VAL A 36 5.08 12.04 -0.27
CA VAL A 36 5.21 10.82 -1.07
C VAL A 36 4.75 9.66 -0.18
N PRO A 37 3.74 8.87 -0.58
CA PRO A 37 3.34 7.72 0.21
C PRO A 37 4.52 6.78 0.39
N ALA A 38 4.78 6.34 1.62
CA ALA A 38 5.76 5.31 1.88
C ALA A 38 5.43 4.04 1.08
N GLN A 39 6.45 3.29 0.69
CA GLN A 39 6.26 2.06 -0.07
C GLN A 39 5.72 0.96 0.84
N ALA A 40 4.73 0.19 0.37
CA ALA A 40 4.25 -0.99 1.06
C ALA A 40 5.33 -2.10 1.01
N THR A 41 5.62 -2.69 2.17
CA THR A 41 6.65 -3.74 2.33
C THR A 41 6.03 -5.12 2.34
N HIS A 42 4.98 -5.32 3.13
CA HIS A 42 4.29 -6.60 3.25
C HIS A 42 2.86 -6.42 3.76
N VAL A 43 2.10 -7.51 3.71
CA VAL A 43 0.68 -7.55 4.07
C VAL A 43 0.46 -8.72 5.02
N THR A 44 -0.26 -8.48 6.11
CA THR A 44 -0.67 -9.50 7.08
C THR A 44 -2.20 -9.58 7.14
N LEU A 45 -2.74 -10.71 7.61
CA LEU A 45 -4.17 -10.81 7.90
C LEU A 45 -4.52 -9.90 9.08
N LEU A 46 -5.63 -9.18 8.98
CA LEU A 46 -6.09 -8.31 10.07
C LEU A 46 -6.73 -9.17 11.18
N PRO A 47 -6.17 -9.18 12.41
CA PRO A 47 -6.68 -10.03 13.48
C PRO A 47 -8.12 -9.68 13.89
N GLY A 48 -8.91 -10.71 14.22
CA GLY A 48 -10.26 -10.52 14.73
C GLY A 48 -11.30 -10.10 13.69
N ARG A 49 -10.96 -10.12 12.40
CA ARG A 49 -11.92 -9.89 11.30
C ARG A 49 -11.95 -11.05 10.32
N ASP A 50 -13.15 -11.48 9.98
CA ASP A 50 -13.38 -12.59 9.06
C ASP A 50 -13.45 -12.15 7.60
N ALA A 51 -13.10 -13.08 6.72
CA ALA A 51 -13.32 -12.93 5.28
C ALA A 51 -14.82 -12.96 4.95
N VAL A 52 -15.23 -12.14 3.98
CA VAL A 52 -16.61 -12.06 3.51
C VAL A 52 -16.67 -12.43 2.04
N TYR A 53 -17.67 -13.20 1.63
CA TYR A 53 -17.96 -13.46 0.22
C TYR A 53 -19.18 -12.67 -0.23
N ASP A 54 -18.98 -11.74 -1.16
CA ASP A 54 -20.08 -11.02 -1.81
C ASP A 54 -20.57 -11.80 -3.03
N ARG A 55 -21.78 -12.34 -2.93
CA ARG A 55 -22.44 -13.08 -4.01
C ARG A 55 -22.82 -12.21 -5.20
N ARG A 56 -23.01 -10.90 -5.02
CA ARG A 56 -23.41 -9.99 -6.10
C ARG A 56 -22.27 -9.76 -7.06
N THR A 57 -21.06 -9.58 -6.54
CA THR A 57 -19.83 -9.37 -7.32
C THR A 57 -19.04 -10.66 -7.56
N ARG A 58 -19.42 -11.76 -6.88
CA ARG A 58 -18.73 -13.06 -6.90
C ARG A 58 -17.26 -12.97 -6.46
N GLN A 59 -17.02 -12.12 -5.46
CA GLN A 59 -15.70 -11.84 -4.92
C GLN A 59 -15.64 -12.14 -3.42
N GLY A 60 -14.50 -12.64 -2.98
CA GLY A 60 -14.13 -12.67 -1.57
C GLY A 60 -13.38 -11.41 -1.18
N SER A 61 -13.54 -10.97 0.06
CA SER A 61 -12.81 -9.87 0.66
C SER A 61 -12.19 -10.36 1.96
N VAL A 62 -10.87 -10.35 2.04
CA VAL A 62 -10.12 -10.73 3.24
C VAL A 62 -9.56 -9.45 3.87
N PRO A 63 -9.93 -9.12 5.12
CA PRO A 63 -9.34 -8.00 5.84
C PRO A 63 -7.84 -8.17 6.05
N VAL A 64 -7.07 -7.13 5.75
CA VAL A 64 -5.60 -7.15 5.83
C VAL A 64 -5.05 -5.89 6.48
N GLU A 65 -3.84 -5.99 7.02
CA GLU A 65 -3.02 -4.85 7.43
C GLU A 65 -1.84 -4.72 6.47
N ILE A 66 -1.65 -3.52 5.92
CA ILE A 66 -0.56 -3.18 5.00
C ILE A 66 0.51 -2.45 5.80
N HIS A 67 1.75 -2.93 5.72
CA HIS A 67 2.89 -2.36 6.43
C HIS A 67 3.77 -1.56 5.48
N PHE A 68 4.17 -0.36 5.88
CA PHE A 68 4.97 0.55 5.05
C PHE A 68 6.41 0.68 5.56
N GLU A 69 7.33 1.11 4.69
CA GLU A 69 8.76 1.26 5.01
C GLU A 69 9.03 2.27 6.15
N ASP A 70 8.14 3.24 6.34
CA ASP A 70 8.23 4.22 7.42
C ASP A 70 7.73 3.69 8.78
N GLY A 71 7.32 2.41 8.83
CA GLY A 71 6.76 1.75 10.00
C GLY A 71 5.28 2.05 10.25
N SER A 72 4.62 2.84 9.39
CA SER A 72 3.18 3.03 9.46
C SER A 72 2.43 1.79 8.96
N THR A 73 1.18 1.66 9.39
CA THR A 73 0.27 0.60 8.93
C THR A 73 -1.06 1.17 8.46
N HIS A 74 -1.75 0.43 7.59
CA HIS A 74 -3.09 0.76 7.11
C HIS A 74 -3.97 -0.48 7.01
N GLU A 75 -5.19 -0.40 7.55
CA GLU A 75 -6.20 -1.44 7.34
C GLU A 75 -6.73 -1.40 5.90
N GLY A 76 -6.87 -2.56 5.27
CA GLY A 76 -7.39 -2.69 3.92
C GLY A 76 -8.12 -4.01 3.70
N ALA A 77 -8.43 -4.29 2.44
CA ALA A 77 -9.05 -5.55 2.03
C ALA A 77 -8.36 -6.12 0.79
N LEU A 78 -7.96 -7.38 0.86
CA LEU A 78 -7.59 -8.17 -0.29
C LEU A 78 -8.87 -8.69 -0.96
N VAL A 79 -9.25 -8.07 -2.08
CA VAL A 79 -10.42 -8.47 -2.87
C VAL A 79 -9.99 -9.45 -3.93
N LEU A 80 -10.64 -10.61 -3.96
CA LEU A 80 -10.29 -11.74 -4.82
C LEU A 80 -11.51 -12.19 -5.60
N THR A 81 -11.35 -12.42 -6.89
CA THR A 81 -12.31 -13.16 -7.70
C THR A 81 -12.41 -14.62 -7.23
N SER A 82 -13.46 -15.32 -7.66
CA SER A 82 -13.64 -16.74 -7.31
C SER A 82 -12.47 -17.62 -7.79
N ALA A 83 -11.89 -17.34 -8.96
CA ALA A 83 -10.71 -18.04 -9.46
C ALA A 83 -9.45 -17.76 -8.63
N GLU A 84 -9.28 -16.53 -8.16
CA GLU A 84 -8.17 -16.17 -7.28
C GLU A 84 -8.31 -16.78 -5.89
N LEU A 85 -9.54 -16.90 -5.36
CA LEU A 85 -9.82 -17.62 -4.12
C LEU A 85 -9.42 -19.10 -4.22
N GLU A 86 -9.81 -19.78 -5.31
CA GLU A 86 -9.42 -21.17 -5.55
C GLU A 86 -7.90 -21.34 -5.65
N ARG A 87 -7.23 -20.43 -6.36
CA ARG A 87 -5.77 -20.43 -6.47
C ARG A 87 -5.10 -20.22 -5.12
N LEU A 88 -5.60 -19.26 -4.33
CA LEU A 88 -5.05 -18.96 -3.00
C LEU A 88 -5.25 -20.15 -2.06
N TYR A 89 -6.44 -20.77 -2.04
CA TYR A 89 -6.72 -21.98 -1.27
C TYR A 89 -5.73 -23.10 -1.60
N ALA A 90 -5.53 -23.38 -2.89
CA ALA A 90 -4.58 -24.42 -3.31
C ALA A 90 -3.13 -24.11 -2.88
N GLN A 91 -2.72 -22.84 -2.87
CA GLN A 91 -1.38 -22.45 -2.42
C GLN A 91 -1.24 -22.58 -0.89
N THR A 92 -2.19 -22.08 -0.12
CA THR A 92 -2.11 -22.10 1.35
C THR A 92 -2.30 -23.51 1.90
N SER A 93 -3.14 -24.35 1.30
CA SER A 93 -3.25 -25.77 1.68
C SER A 93 -1.92 -26.51 1.52
N ARG A 94 -1.15 -26.23 0.47
CA ARG A 94 0.18 -26.83 0.31
C ARG A 94 1.15 -26.39 1.40
N LEU A 95 1.19 -25.09 1.71
CA LEU A 95 2.05 -24.56 2.79
C LEU A 95 1.69 -25.15 4.16
N LEU A 96 0.39 -25.34 4.44
CA LEU A 96 -0.06 -25.97 5.69
C LEU A 96 0.34 -27.44 5.75
N ASN A 97 0.17 -28.20 4.67
CA ASN A 97 0.62 -29.60 4.62
C ASN A 97 2.15 -29.71 4.83
N GLU A 98 2.94 -28.81 4.23
CA GLU A 98 4.39 -28.75 4.45
C GLU A 98 4.73 -28.46 5.92
N HIS A 99 4.01 -27.54 6.55
CA HIS A 99 4.16 -27.23 7.98
C HIS A 99 3.84 -28.43 8.88
N GLU A 100 2.74 -29.15 8.61
CA GLU A 100 2.34 -30.34 9.36
C GLU A 100 3.39 -31.46 9.25
N ASN A 101 3.91 -31.71 8.03
CA ASN A 101 4.96 -32.70 7.82
C ASN A 101 6.24 -32.34 8.59
N ALA A 102 6.65 -31.07 8.55
CA ALA A 102 7.81 -30.60 9.31
C ALA A 102 7.67 -30.82 10.82
N LEU A 103 6.45 -30.68 11.37
CA LEU A 103 6.18 -30.98 12.78
C LEU A 103 6.21 -32.49 13.06
N GLY A 104 5.67 -33.32 12.17
CA GLY A 104 5.67 -34.78 12.30
C GLY A 104 7.06 -35.42 12.23
N GLU A 105 8.01 -34.82 11.52
CA GLU A 105 9.41 -35.27 11.45
C GLU A 105 10.23 -34.96 12.72
N THR A 106 9.71 -34.10 13.60
CA THR A 106 10.37 -33.72 14.87
C THR A 106 9.87 -34.52 16.09
N SER A 107 8.97 -35.49 15.90
CA SER A 107 8.36 -36.32 16.95
C SER A 107 8.92 -37.74 17.03
#